data_AF-A0A4D6KQK4-F1
#
_entry.id   AF-A0A4D6KQK4-F1
#
_cell.length_a   1.000
_cell.length_b   1.000
_cell.length_c   1.000
_cell.angle_alpha   90.00
_cell.angle_beta   90.00
_cell.angle_gamma   90.00
#
_symmetry.space_group_name_H-M   'P 1'
#
loop_
_entity.id
_entity.type
_entity.pdbx_description
1 polymer ?
#
loop_
_entity_poly.entity_id
_entity_poly.type
_entity_poly.pdbx_seq_one_letter_code
_entity_poly.pdbx_strand_id
1 'polypeptide(L)'
;MSHLVGVTEQDLDSSTLRLPMMLLDEIENNEAPAFILGAGNPNTGKTNTMSLVAELRKTQLDEYMIISNVRSWPLTDEVVTSAHDLAVTLLEHRDVPKFVFIDESSTHFDARTYRREVATQWTPLAKRFAKIGVDACGNVIHTGKDAHPELKRMATLAYYKTDKKVVEFYDRWPADGDHPTDQLFGGSIEDLEPTGHEPDPNDAAPWSWNLESDLFSQDLSWSDILSKLQN
;
A
#
# COMPACT_ATOMS: atom_id res chain seq x y z
N MET A 1 25.54 -8.79 -2.05
CA MET A 1 25.88 -7.45 -1.53
C MET A 1 26.32 -6.60 -2.72
N SER A 2 25.37 -5.87 -3.31
CA SER A 2 25.66 -4.85 -4.33
C SER A 2 25.65 -3.50 -3.61
N HIS A 3 26.79 -2.81 -3.62
CA HIS A 3 26.91 -1.47 -3.07
C HIS A 3 26.35 -0.47 -4.09
N LEU A 4 25.12 0.00 -3.90
CA LEU A 4 24.66 1.23 -4.54
C LEU A 4 25.29 2.41 -3.78
N VAL A 5 26.44 2.84 -4.30
CA VAL A 5 27.12 4.08 -3.90
C VAL A 5 26.22 5.26 -4.25
N GLY A 6 26.14 6.22 -3.33
CA GLY A 6 25.22 7.36 -3.33
C GLY A 6 25.02 8.00 -4.69
N VAL A 7 23.76 7.97 -5.14
CA VAL A 7 23.26 8.77 -6.24
C VAL A 7 23.37 10.23 -5.81
N THR A 8 24.03 11.07 -6.64
CA THR A 8 24.13 12.52 -6.40
C THR A 8 22.96 13.25 -7.07
N GLU A 9 22.60 14.45 -6.61
CA GLU A 9 21.56 15.29 -7.23
C GLU A 9 21.74 15.46 -8.75
N GLN A 10 23.00 15.41 -9.23
CA GLN A 10 23.35 15.55 -10.65
C GLN A 10 23.04 14.31 -11.51
N ASP A 11 22.87 13.13 -10.90
CA ASP A 11 22.50 11.91 -11.63
C ASP A 11 21.01 11.88 -11.97
N LEU A 12 20.17 12.62 -11.23
CA LEU A 12 18.71 12.62 -11.37
C LEU A 12 18.25 13.24 -12.71
N ASP A 13 18.97 14.22 -13.26
CA ASP A 13 18.65 14.88 -14.54
C ASP A 13 18.80 13.96 -15.78
N SER A 14 19.50 12.83 -15.65
CA SER A 14 19.68 11.83 -16.73
C SER A 14 18.82 10.56 -16.57
N SER A 15 17.93 10.53 -15.57
CA SER A 15 17.48 9.30 -14.90
C SER A 15 16.01 8.89 -15.07
N THR A 16 15.32 9.37 -16.12
CA THR A 16 13.86 9.13 -16.28
C THR A 16 13.48 7.64 -16.24
N LEU A 17 14.36 6.74 -16.72
CA LEU A 17 14.14 5.28 -16.65
C LEU A 17 14.64 4.63 -15.34
N ARG A 18 15.59 5.25 -14.65
CA ARG A 18 16.24 4.64 -13.48
C ARG A 18 15.32 4.70 -12.26
N LEU A 19 14.60 5.80 -12.06
CA LEU A 19 13.71 5.94 -10.92
C LEU A 19 12.56 4.91 -10.92
N PRO A 20 11.83 4.66 -12.02
CA PRO A 20 10.86 3.57 -12.08
C PRO A 20 11.47 2.20 -11.74
N MET A 21 12.67 1.89 -12.24
CA MET A 21 13.34 0.63 -11.90
C MET A 21 13.68 0.53 -10.41
N MET A 22 14.19 1.61 -9.81
CA MET A 22 14.49 1.65 -8.38
C MET A 22 13.22 1.51 -7.54
N LEU A 23 12.11 2.13 -7.94
CA LEU A 23 10.82 1.93 -7.27
C LEU A 23 10.33 0.47 -7.38
N LEU A 24 10.46 -0.15 -8.56
CA LEU A 24 10.10 -1.54 -8.75
C LEU A 24 10.94 -2.49 -7.87
N ASP A 25 12.24 -2.23 -7.71
CA ASP A 25 13.11 -3.00 -6.82
C ASP A 25 12.63 -2.90 -5.35
N GLU A 26 12.22 -1.72 -4.89
CA GLU A 26 11.65 -1.53 -3.55
C GLU A 26 10.28 -2.21 -3.39
N ILE A 27 9.46 -2.27 -4.45
CA ILE A 27 8.16 -2.95 -4.44
C ILE A 27 8.33 -4.48 -4.44
N GLU A 28 9.33 -5.02 -5.15
CA GLU A 28 9.62 -6.45 -5.18
C GLU A 28 10.02 -7.00 -3.80
N ASN A 29 10.66 -6.17 -2.96
CA ASN A 29 10.88 -6.39 -1.53
C ASN A 29 11.33 -7.84 -1.17
N ASN A 30 12.28 -8.38 -1.95
CA ASN A 30 12.82 -9.72 -1.78
C ASN A 30 11.75 -10.84 -1.72
N GLU A 31 10.77 -10.79 -2.62
CA GLU A 31 9.63 -11.73 -2.71
C GLU A 31 8.67 -11.68 -1.50
N ALA A 32 8.87 -10.74 -0.57
CA ALA A 32 7.93 -10.46 0.50
C ALA A 32 6.98 -9.33 0.09
N PRO A 33 5.74 -9.29 0.61
CA PRO A 33 4.81 -8.22 0.26
C PRO A 33 5.38 -6.85 0.63
N ALA A 34 5.42 -5.92 -0.31
CA ALA A 34 5.75 -4.54 0.01
C ALA A 34 4.57 -3.85 0.70
N PHE A 35 4.81 -3.20 1.83
CA PHE A 35 3.81 -2.39 2.52
C PHE A 35 4.13 -0.92 2.29
N ILE A 36 3.32 -0.28 1.46
CA ILE A 36 3.56 1.07 0.95
C ILE A 36 2.69 2.05 1.73
N LEU A 37 3.30 3.05 2.37
CA LEU A 37 2.59 4.05 3.16
C LEU A 37 2.83 5.46 2.63
N GLY A 38 1.79 6.06 2.04
CA GLY A 38 1.81 7.39 1.48
C GLY A 38 1.27 8.44 2.44
N ALA A 39 2.00 9.54 2.65
CA ALA A 39 1.58 10.64 3.52
C ALA A 39 1.86 12.01 2.91
N GLY A 40 1.32 13.06 3.53
CA GLY A 40 1.41 14.43 3.03
C GLY A 40 0.11 15.21 3.20
N ASN A 41 0.20 16.54 3.06
CA ASN A 41 -0.93 17.42 3.27
C ASN A 41 -2.12 17.09 2.33
N PRO A 42 -3.37 17.45 2.69
CA PRO A 42 -4.49 17.35 1.76
C PRO A 42 -4.18 18.00 0.41
N ASN A 43 -4.71 17.45 -0.69
CA ASN A 43 -4.54 17.95 -2.06
C ASN A 43 -3.09 17.97 -2.61
N THR A 44 -2.16 17.23 -2.00
CA THR A 44 -0.78 17.08 -2.51
C THR A 44 -0.63 15.98 -3.57
N GLY A 45 -1.67 15.22 -3.89
CA GLY A 45 -1.61 14.15 -4.90
C GLY A 45 -1.05 12.82 -4.38
N LYS A 46 -1.19 12.53 -3.09
CA LYS A 46 -0.75 11.25 -2.49
C LYS A 46 -1.35 10.03 -3.19
N THR A 47 -2.65 10.05 -3.40
CA THR A 47 -3.38 8.95 -4.07
C THR A 47 -2.85 8.75 -5.49
N ASN A 48 -2.56 9.83 -6.23
CA ASN A 48 -1.99 9.74 -7.58
C ASN A 48 -0.59 9.11 -7.56
N THR A 49 0.24 9.40 -6.55
CA THR A 49 1.54 8.74 -6.37
C THR A 49 1.37 7.24 -6.06
N MET A 50 0.40 6.85 -5.22
CA MET A 50 0.11 5.42 -4.98
C MET A 50 -0.36 4.73 -6.26
N SER A 51 -1.21 5.40 -7.03
CA SER A 51 -1.71 4.89 -8.31
C SER A 51 -0.57 4.65 -9.29
N LEU A 52 0.39 5.57 -9.39
CA LEU A 52 1.58 5.39 -10.23
C LEU A 52 2.38 4.17 -9.80
N VAL A 53 2.60 3.99 -8.49
CA VAL A 53 3.32 2.84 -7.93
C VAL A 53 2.62 1.52 -8.31
N ALA A 54 1.29 1.47 -8.19
CA ALA A 54 0.52 0.29 -8.58
C ALA A 54 0.53 0.05 -10.10
N GLU A 55 0.44 1.11 -10.90
CA GLU A 55 0.51 1.08 -12.37
C GLU A 55 1.85 0.53 -12.88
N LEU A 56 2.95 1.01 -12.31
CA LEU A 56 4.31 0.53 -12.62
C LEU A 56 4.42 -0.98 -12.35
N ARG A 57 3.94 -1.42 -11.17
CA ARG A 57 4.02 -2.85 -10.80
C ARG A 57 3.11 -3.71 -11.68
N LYS A 58 1.88 -3.28 -11.97
CA LYS A 58 0.96 -3.99 -12.87
C LYS A 58 1.53 -4.11 -14.28
N THR A 59 2.23 -3.08 -14.77
CA THR A 59 2.86 -3.10 -16.11
C THR A 59 4.02 -4.08 -16.22
N GLN A 60 4.67 -4.43 -15.10
CA GLN A 60 5.79 -5.38 -15.07
C GLN A 60 5.34 -6.86 -15.16
N LEU A 61 4.07 -7.15 -14.86
CA LEU A 61 3.57 -8.51 -14.66
C LEU A 61 2.41 -8.83 -15.61
N ASP A 62 2.49 -9.97 -16.31
CA ASP A 62 1.47 -10.38 -17.29
C ASP A 62 0.09 -10.65 -16.64
N GLU A 63 0.08 -11.22 -15.44
CA GLU A 63 -1.12 -11.49 -14.66
C GLU A 63 -1.01 -10.80 -13.29
N TYR A 64 -1.78 -9.74 -13.10
CA TYR A 64 -1.72 -8.92 -11.89
C TYR A 64 -3.04 -8.22 -11.61
N MET A 65 -3.56 -8.42 -10.40
CA MET A 65 -4.83 -7.83 -9.96
C MET A 65 -4.62 -6.65 -9.02
N ILE A 66 -5.51 -5.67 -9.08
CA ILE A 66 -5.59 -4.56 -8.15
C ILE A 66 -6.94 -4.65 -7.44
N ILE A 67 -6.88 -4.75 -6.11
CA ILE A 67 -8.04 -4.79 -5.23
C ILE A 67 -8.05 -3.48 -4.44
N SER A 68 -9.18 -2.75 -4.45
CA SER A 68 -9.24 -1.45 -3.78
C SER A 68 -10.63 -1.08 -3.28
N ASN A 69 -10.70 -0.17 -2.30
CA ASN A 69 -11.95 0.50 -1.91
C ASN A 69 -12.31 1.69 -2.81
N VAL A 70 -11.42 2.11 -3.72
CA VAL A 70 -11.66 3.21 -4.65
C VAL A 70 -12.37 2.69 -5.90
N ARG A 71 -13.65 3.03 -6.04
CA ARG A 71 -14.51 2.53 -7.12
C ARG A 71 -14.27 3.25 -8.45
N SER A 72 -13.99 4.54 -8.39
CA SER A 72 -13.75 5.39 -9.56
C SER A 72 -12.39 5.15 -10.20
N TRP A 73 -11.48 4.43 -9.54
CA TRP A 73 -10.12 4.20 -10.02
C TRP A 73 -10.12 3.20 -11.19
N PRO A 74 -9.68 3.59 -12.40
CA PRO A 74 -9.75 2.70 -13.57
C PRO A 74 -8.91 1.42 -13.48
N LEU A 75 -7.93 1.38 -12.56
CA LEU A 75 -7.07 0.23 -12.35
C LEU A 75 -7.67 -0.80 -11.40
N THR A 76 -8.73 -0.48 -10.66
CA THR A 76 -9.35 -1.43 -9.72
C THR A 76 -10.04 -2.56 -10.48
N ASP A 77 -9.51 -3.78 -10.34
CA ASP A 77 -10.12 -4.99 -10.88
C ASP A 77 -11.27 -5.47 -9.97
N GLU A 78 -11.08 -5.42 -8.64
CA GLU A 78 -12.09 -5.79 -7.64
C GLU A 78 -12.27 -4.71 -6.57
N VAL A 79 -13.53 -4.31 -6.35
CA VAL A 79 -13.87 -3.27 -5.36
C VAL A 79 -14.24 -3.92 -4.03
N VAL A 80 -13.50 -3.61 -2.98
CA VAL A 80 -13.76 -4.10 -1.61
C VAL A 80 -14.00 -2.95 -0.65
N THR A 81 -15.05 -3.03 0.15
CA THR A 81 -15.42 -1.94 1.09
C THR A 81 -15.39 -2.39 2.55
N SER A 82 -14.83 -3.57 2.82
CA SER A 82 -14.73 -4.10 4.17
C SER A 82 -13.59 -5.09 4.33
N ALA A 83 -13.16 -5.30 5.58
CA ALA A 83 -12.14 -6.29 5.90
C ALA A 83 -12.58 -7.72 5.56
N HIS A 84 -13.88 -8.01 5.65
CA HIS A 84 -14.45 -9.28 5.20
C HIS A 84 -14.34 -9.43 3.68
N ASP A 85 -14.82 -8.45 2.91
CA ASP A 85 -14.80 -8.51 1.45
C ASP A 85 -13.36 -8.66 0.93
N LEU A 86 -12.42 -7.94 1.54
CA LEU A 86 -11.00 -8.09 1.24
C LEU A 86 -10.53 -9.54 1.51
N ALA A 87 -10.84 -10.11 2.68
CA ALA A 87 -10.41 -11.46 3.01
C ALA A 87 -10.99 -12.51 2.03
N VAL A 88 -12.27 -12.38 1.65
CA VAL A 88 -12.91 -13.26 0.65
C VAL A 88 -12.21 -13.12 -0.70
N THR A 89 -12.08 -11.90 -1.22
CA THR A 89 -11.48 -11.62 -2.53
C THR A 89 -10.04 -12.14 -2.60
N LEU A 90 -9.25 -11.94 -1.53
CA LEU A 90 -7.87 -12.43 -1.46
C LEU A 90 -7.77 -13.95 -1.51
N LEU A 91 -8.74 -14.66 -0.92
CA LEU A 91 -8.77 -16.13 -0.90
C LEU A 91 -9.35 -16.72 -2.19
N GLU A 92 -10.32 -16.06 -2.83
CA GLU A 92 -10.85 -16.45 -4.14
C GLU A 92 -9.77 -16.37 -5.22
N HIS A 93 -8.96 -15.31 -5.18
CA HIS A 93 -7.88 -15.06 -6.14
C HIS A 93 -6.51 -15.46 -5.59
N ARG A 94 -6.44 -16.43 -4.66
CA ARG A 94 -5.23 -16.75 -3.89
C ARG A 94 -3.95 -16.90 -4.72
N ASP A 95 -4.05 -17.53 -5.88
CA ASP A 95 -2.89 -17.93 -6.70
C ASP A 95 -2.51 -16.89 -7.78
N VAL A 96 -3.24 -15.78 -7.87
CA VAL A 96 -2.90 -14.63 -8.74
C VAL A 96 -2.07 -13.63 -7.94
N PRO A 97 -1.01 -13.00 -8.46
CA PRO A 97 -0.35 -11.89 -7.76
C PRO A 97 -1.25 -10.64 -7.72
N LYS A 98 -1.30 -9.93 -6.58
CA LYS A 98 -2.18 -8.75 -6.44
C LYS A 98 -1.63 -7.62 -5.59
N PHE A 99 -2.01 -6.40 -5.96
CA PHE A 99 -1.86 -5.18 -5.18
C PHE A 99 -3.15 -4.90 -4.41
N VAL A 100 -3.05 -4.62 -3.12
CA VAL A 100 -4.18 -4.15 -2.30
C VAL A 100 -4.01 -2.66 -2.04
N PHE A 101 -4.94 -1.82 -2.48
CA PHE A 101 -4.92 -0.40 -2.17
C PHE A 101 -6.12 0.02 -1.33
N ILE A 102 -5.87 0.48 -0.10
CA ILE A 102 -6.88 1.13 0.73
C ILE A 102 -6.59 2.63 0.76
N ASP A 103 -7.49 3.41 0.16
CA ASP A 103 -7.45 4.88 0.25
C ASP A 103 -8.21 5.37 1.48
N GLU A 104 -7.96 6.63 1.84
CA GLU A 104 -8.48 7.27 3.05
C GLU A 104 -8.15 6.50 4.34
N SER A 105 -7.01 5.81 4.35
CA SER A 105 -6.52 5.05 5.51
C SER A 105 -6.27 5.93 6.73
N SER A 106 -6.14 7.26 6.60
CA SER A 106 -6.15 8.17 7.76
C SER A 106 -7.43 8.07 8.57
N THR A 107 -8.56 7.82 7.91
CA THR A 107 -9.85 7.63 8.56
C THR A 107 -9.98 6.18 9.02
N HIS A 108 -9.72 5.22 8.13
CA HIS A 108 -10.01 3.80 8.36
C HIS A 108 -9.05 3.12 9.33
N PHE A 109 -7.84 3.69 9.48
CA PHE A 109 -6.79 3.23 10.39
C PHE A 109 -6.39 4.34 11.38
N ASP A 110 -7.33 5.18 11.81
CA ASP A 110 -7.08 6.12 12.91
C ASP A 110 -6.72 5.35 14.20
N ALA A 111 -5.57 5.70 14.79
CA ALA A 111 -4.99 5.01 15.94
C ALA A 111 -5.85 5.04 17.21
N ARG A 112 -6.76 6.02 17.32
CA ARG A 112 -7.62 6.22 18.49
C ARG A 112 -8.93 5.44 18.35
N THR A 113 -9.41 5.31 17.12
CA THR A 113 -10.72 4.77 16.81
C THR A 113 -10.67 3.25 16.57
N TYR A 114 -9.72 2.77 15.76
CA TYR A 114 -9.74 1.40 15.24
C TYR A 114 -8.63 0.50 15.80
N ARG A 115 -8.16 0.78 17.03
CA ARG A 115 -7.05 0.05 17.65
C ARG A 115 -7.31 -1.45 17.75
N ARG A 116 -8.53 -1.84 18.10
CA ARG A 116 -8.89 -3.26 18.25
C ARG A 116 -8.97 -3.93 16.89
N GLU A 117 -9.67 -3.31 15.96
CA GLU A 117 -9.95 -3.80 14.62
C GLU A 117 -8.64 -4.00 13.84
N VAL A 118 -7.72 -3.05 13.91
CA VAL A 118 -6.40 -3.20 13.30
C VAL A 118 -5.62 -4.36 13.94
N ALA A 119 -5.68 -4.52 15.26
CA ALA A 119 -4.97 -5.59 15.96
C ALA A 119 -5.56 -6.99 15.70
N THR A 120 -6.88 -7.11 15.58
CA THR A 120 -7.57 -8.40 15.50
C THR A 120 -8.04 -8.79 14.10
N GLN A 121 -8.22 -7.84 13.18
CA GLN A 121 -8.67 -8.12 11.82
C GLN A 121 -7.55 -7.87 10.81
N TRP A 122 -7.03 -6.63 10.74
CA TRP A 122 -6.04 -6.26 9.74
C TRP A 122 -4.70 -6.96 9.94
N THR A 123 -4.10 -6.82 11.12
CA THR A 123 -2.73 -7.31 11.37
C THR A 123 -2.60 -8.82 11.16
N PRO A 124 -3.55 -9.66 11.64
CA PRO A 124 -3.52 -11.09 11.34
C PRO A 124 -3.62 -11.39 9.84
N LEU A 125 -4.53 -10.71 9.11
CA LEU A 125 -4.71 -10.87 7.67
C LEU A 125 -3.46 -10.42 6.88
N ALA A 126 -2.96 -9.22 7.15
CA ALA A 126 -1.77 -8.63 6.53
C ALA A 126 -0.53 -9.52 6.71
N LYS A 127 -0.36 -10.12 7.89
CA LYS A 127 0.73 -11.10 8.14
C LYS A 127 0.61 -12.39 7.34
N ARG A 128 -0.49 -12.62 6.63
CA ARG A 128 -0.69 -13.77 5.72
C ARG A 128 -0.63 -13.41 4.25
N PHE A 129 -0.52 -12.12 3.89
CA PHE A 129 -0.44 -11.62 2.52
C PHE A 129 0.49 -12.42 1.62
N ALA A 130 1.71 -12.69 2.09
CA ALA A 130 2.69 -13.51 1.35
C ALA A 130 2.18 -14.91 0.98
N LYS A 131 1.34 -15.52 1.83
CA LYS A 131 0.80 -16.88 1.64
C LYS A 131 -0.47 -16.92 0.77
N ILE A 132 -1.05 -15.76 0.47
CA ILE A 132 -2.29 -15.60 -0.29
C ILE A 132 -2.11 -14.68 -1.51
N GLY A 133 -0.87 -14.59 -2.01
CA GLY A 133 -0.54 -13.96 -3.29
C GLY A 133 -0.65 -12.44 -3.31
N VAL A 134 -0.64 -11.76 -2.16
CA VAL A 134 -0.52 -10.29 -2.14
C VAL A 134 0.94 -9.93 -2.30
N ASP A 135 1.24 -9.18 -3.36
CA ASP A 135 2.58 -8.72 -3.74
C ASP A 135 2.90 -7.35 -3.15
N ALA A 136 1.91 -6.47 -3.09
CA ALA A 136 2.05 -5.17 -2.44
C ALA A 136 0.74 -4.70 -1.81
N CYS A 137 0.85 -3.88 -0.77
CA CYS A 137 -0.27 -3.25 -0.11
C CYS A 137 -0.01 -1.76 0.12
N GLY A 138 -0.77 -0.92 -0.57
CA GLY A 138 -0.74 0.53 -0.44
C GLY A 138 -1.77 1.05 0.55
N ASN A 139 -1.36 1.99 1.40
CA ASN A 139 -2.24 2.80 2.24
C ASN A 139 -1.89 4.27 2.12
N VAL A 140 -2.89 5.13 2.02
CA VAL A 140 -2.69 6.59 1.98
C VAL A 140 -3.29 7.23 3.24
N ILE A 141 -2.47 8.00 3.94
CA ILE A 141 -2.80 8.71 5.16
C ILE A 141 -2.56 10.21 4.99
N HIS A 142 -3.16 11.06 5.81
CA HIS A 142 -2.82 12.48 5.84
C HIS A 142 -1.52 12.76 6.60
N THR A 143 -1.33 12.15 7.77
CA THR A 143 -0.16 12.36 8.64
C THR A 143 0.15 11.12 9.46
N GLY A 144 1.43 10.91 9.80
CA GLY A 144 1.85 9.82 10.68
C GLY A 144 1.34 9.94 12.12
N LYS A 145 0.82 11.11 12.51
CA LYS A 145 0.26 11.36 13.86
C LYS A 145 -0.96 10.51 14.14
N ASP A 146 -1.87 10.44 13.16
CA ASP A 146 -3.17 9.78 13.33
C ASP A 146 -3.15 8.33 12.85
N ALA A 147 -2.19 7.97 11.99
CA ALA A 147 -2.06 6.63 11.45
C ALA A 147 -1.74 5.59 12.54
N HIS A 148 -2.45 4.46 12.50
CA HIS A 148 -2.24 3.37 13.44
C HIS A 148 -0.76 2.90 13.43
N PRO A 149 -0.12 2.72 14.60
CA PRO A 149 1.29 2.32 14.69
C PRO A 149 1.65 1.04 13.92
N GLU A 150 0.73 0.07 13.83
CA GLU A 150 0.96 -1.15 13.03
C GLU A 150 1.12 -0.87 11.54
N LEU A 151 0.39 0.09 10.94
CA LEU A 151 0.63 0.47 9.54
C LEU A 151 2.05 0.98 9.34
N LYS A 152 2.52 1.83 10.27
CA LYS A 152 3.88 2.37 10.26
C LYS A 152 4.93 1.28 10.43
N ARG A 153 4.72 0.36 11.38
CA ARG A 153 5.63 -0.79 11.64
C ARG A 153 5.79 -1.71 10.44
N MET A 154 4.72 -1.91 9.67
CA MET A 154 4.77 -2.80 8.51
C MET A 154 5.38 -2.13 7.29
N ALA A 155 5.40 -0.80 7.22
CA ALA A 155 5.87 -0.06 6.04
C ALA A 155 7.31 -0.45 5.66
N THR A 156 7.45 -0.96 4.44
CA THR A 156 8.74 -1.28 3.78
C THR A 156 9.07 -0.29 2.67
N LEU A 157 8.11 0.57 2.32
CA LEU A 157 8.32 1.71 1.46
C LEU A 157 7.36 2.80 1.94
N ALA A 158 7.87 3.97 2.25
CA ALA A 158 7.05 5.13 2.58
C ALA A 158 7.33 6.25 1.60
N TYR A 159 6.32 7.07 1.32
CA TYR A 159 6.54 8.32 0.63
C TYR A 159 5.84 9.48 1.31
N TYR A 160 6.45 10.65 1.20
CA TYR A 160 5.92 11.88 1.77
C TYR A 160 5.80 12.95 0.68
N LYS A 161 4.60 13.52 0.57
CA LYS A 161 4.26 14.60 -0.36
C LYS A 161 4.17 15.91 0.41
N THR A 162 5.23 16.72 0.33
CA THR A 162 5.22 18.10 0.84
C THR A 162 4.39 19.01 -0.06
N ASP A 163 4.49 18.82 -1.37
CA ASP A 163 3.81 19.59 -2.42
C ASP A 163 3.27 18.69 -3.54
N LYS A 164 2.43 19.25 -4.42
CA LYS A 164 1.84 18.53 -5.57
C LYS A 164 2.88 17.90 -6.49
N LYS A 165 4.02 18.58 -6.70
CA LYS A 165 5.07 18.18 -7.64
C LYS A 165 6.27 17.51 -6.99
N VAL A 166 6.33 17.50 -5.66
CA VAL A 166 7.49 16.98 -4.91
C VAL A 166 7.08 15.73 -4.16
N VAL A 167 7.92 14.69 -4.22
CA VAL A 167 7.77 13.47 -3.44
C VAL A 167 9.12 13.03 -2.90
N GLU A 168 9.13 12.51 -1.68
CA GLU A 168 10.30 11.87 -1.08
C GLU A 168 9.95 10.44 -0.72
N PHE A 169 10.87 9.51 -0.92
CA PHE A 169 10.70 8.10 -0.56
C PHE A 169 11.64 7.72 0.59
N TYR A 170 11.24 6.71 1.35
CA TYR A 170 11.85 6.30 2.61
C TYR A 170 11.70 4.79 2.79
N ASP A 171 12.68 4.14 3.42
CA ASP A 171 12.71 2.69 3.64
C ASP A 171 11.72 2.25 4.74
N ARG A 172 11.49 3.07 5.76
CA ARG A 172 10.64 2.67 6.90
C ARG A 172 9.93 3.82 7.58
N TRP A 173 8.96 3.46 8.43
CA TRP A 173 8.28 4.40 9.30
C TRP A 173 8.31 3.95 10.77
N PRO A 174 8.96 4.70 11.68
CA PRO A 174 8.92 4.41 13.10
C PRO A 174 7.49 4.41 13.67
N ALA A 175 7.14 3.41 14.47
CA ALA A 175 5.79 3.24 15.02
C ALA A 175 5.25 4.47 15.77
N ASP A 176 6.15 5.19 16.44
CA ASP A 176 5.83 6.39 17.23
C ASP A 176 6.25 7.68 16.52
N GLY A 177 6.72 7.58 15.26
CA GLY A 177 7.16 8.71 14.46
C GLY A 177 6.01 9.36 13.70
N ASP A 178 6.05 10.70 13.62
CA ASP A 178 5.15 11.51 12.81
C ASP A 178 5.57 11.58 11.32
N HIS A 179 6.80 11.14 11.03
CA HIS A 179 7.44 11.20 9.72
C HIS A 179 8.23 9.90 9.45
N PRO A 180 8.31 9.44 8.19
CA PRO A 180 9.17 8.32 7.82
C PRO A 180 10.66 8.69 7.93
N THR A 181 11.53 7.68 7.94
CA THR A 181 12.99 7.83 8.10
C THR A 181 13.74 6.98 7.09
N ASP A 182 15.05 7.23 6.99
CA ASP A 182 15.96 6.52 6.08
C ASP A 182 15.59 6.81 4.61
N GLN A 183 15.85 8.06 4.21
CA GLN A 183 15.51 8.60 2.90
C GLN A 183 16.18 7.78 1.78
N LEU A 184 15.38 7.45 0.77
CA LEU A 184 15.80 6.75 -0.44
C LEU A 184 16.09 7.73 -1.58
N PHE A 185 16.72 7.22 -2.64
CA PHE A 185 16.91 7.90 -3.93
C PHE A 185 17.70 9.22 -3.90
N GLY A 186 18.38 9.52 -2.80
CA GLY A 186 19.28 10.67 -2.69
C GLY A 186 18.59 12.02 -2.43
N GLY A 187 17.27 12.04 -2.22
CA GLY A 187 16.55 13.28 -1.88
C GLY A 187 15.11 13.32 -2.37
N SER A 188 14.58 14.54 -2.45
CA SER A 188 13.27 14.83 -3.02
C SER A 188 13.31 14.66 -4.55
N ILE A 189 12.24 14.11 -5.11
CA ILE A 189 12.02 13.98 -6.55
C ILE A 189 10.99 15.02 -6.95
N GLU A 190 11.37 15.85 -7.93
CA GLU A 190 10.50 16.86 -8.52
C GLU A 190 9.88 16.35 -9.82
N ASP A 191 8.65 16.80 -10.10
CA ASP A 191 7.93 16.55 -11.35
C ASP A 191 7.88 15.06 -11.75
N LEU A 192 7.68 14.18 -10.76
CA LEU A 192 7.41 12.77 -10.99
C LEU A 192 6.23 12.60 -11.95
N GLU A 193 6.41 11.74 -12.95
CA GLU A 193 5.38 11.46 -13.95
C GLU A 193 4.06 11.09 -13.29
N PRO A 194 2.93 11.70 -13.70
CA PRO A 194 1.63 11.35 -13.15
C PRO A 194 1.22 9.94 -13.59
N THR A 195 0.38 9.28 -12.79
CA THR A 195 -0.29 8.05 -13.20
C THR A 195 -1.17 8.30 -14.44
N GLY A 196 -1.26 7.30 -15.33
CA GLY A 196 -2.21 7.31 -16.44
C GLY A 196 -3.66 7.09 -15.99
N HIS A 197 -3.88 6.70 -14.72
CA HIS A 197 -5.15 6.21 -14.21
C HIS A 197 -5.53 6.90 -12.90
N GLU A 198 -5.96 8.16 -12.97
CA GLU A 198 -6.33 8.91 -11.77
C GLU A 198 -7.73 8.51 -11.25
N PRO A 199 -7.90 8.25 -9.94
CA PRO A 199 -9.21 8.14 -9.32
C PRO A 199 -9.92 9.49 -9.21
N ASP A 200 -11.26 9.48 -9.07
CA ASP A 200 -12.02 10.69 -8.76
C ASP A 200 -11.62 11.20 -7.35
N PRO A 201 -11.15 12.44 -7.20
CA PRO A 201 -10.82 13.02 -5.89
C PRO A 201 -11.99 13.06 -4.90
N ASN A 202 -13.24 12.88 -5.36
CA ASN A 202 -14.44 12.84 -4.53
C ASN A 202 -14.97 11.42 -4.28
N ASP A 203 -14.22 10.38 -4.63
CA ASP A 203 -14.59 9.01 -4.27
C ASP A 203 -14.68 8.87 -2.74
N ALA A 204 -15.77 8.27 -2.27
CA ALA A 204 -15.99 8.13 -0.83
C ALA A 204 -15.08 7.06 -0.19
N ALA A 205 -14.52 6.15 -1.00
CA ALA A 205 -13.61 5.08 -0.58
C ALA A 205 -13.97 4.44 0.77
N PRO A 206 -15.20 3.92 0.97
CA PRO A 206 -15.67 3.49 2.28
C PRO A 206 -14.96 2.22 2.74
N TRP A 207 -14.85 2.05 4.07
CA TRP A 207 -14.29 0.86 4.69
C TRP A 207 -15.07 0.46 5.94
N SER A 208 -15.25 -0.84 6.14
CA SER A 208 -15.91 -1.42 7.30
C SER A 208 -15.08 -2.52 7.94
N TRP A 209 -15.06 -2.55 9.27
CA TRP A 209 -14.36 -3.56 10.08
C TRP A 209 -15.32 -4.66 10.53
N ASN A 210 -15.56 -5.65 9.68
CA ASN A 210 -16.52 -6.74 9.87
C ASN A 210 -15.93 -8.15 9.72
N LEU A 211 -14.60 -8.29 9.73
CA LEU A 211 -13.94 -9.60 9.69
C LEU A 211 -13.93 -10.25 11.08
N GLU A 212 -14.14 -11.57 11.13
CA GLU A 212 -14.04 -12.36 12.37
C GLU A 212 -12.61 -12.28 12.95
N SER A 213 -12.48 -11.83 14.20
CA SER A 213 -11.19 -11.53 14.86
C SER A 213 -10.24 -12.72 15.02
N ASP A 214 -10.79 -13.93 15.07
CA ASP A 214 -10.04 -15.16 15.38
C ASP A 214 -10.02 -16.13 14.20
N LEU A 215 -10.29 -15.63 12.99
CA LEU A 215 -10.37 -16.42 11.76
C LEU A 215 -9.13 -17.30 11.54
N PHE A 216 -7.94 -16.74 11.78
CA PHE A 216 -6.66 -17.41 11.54
C PHE A 216 -6.08 -18.13 12.78
N SER A 217 -6.84 -18.22 13.87
CA SER A 217 -6.45 -18.97 15.08
C SER A 217 -6.87 -20.44 15.03
N GLN A 218 -7.81 -20.77 14.14
CA GLN A 218 -8.36 -22.10 13.96
C GLN A 218 -7.47 -22.92 13.00
N ASP A 219 -7.43 -24.23 13.21
CA ASP A 219 -6.73 -25.17 12.32
C ASP A 219 -7.58 -25.46 11.07
N LEU A 220 -7.65 -24.48 10.18
CA LEU A 220 -8.44 -24.51 8.95
C LEU A 220 -7.52 -24.38 7.73
N SER A 221 -7.83 -25.13 6.66
CA SER A 221 -7.18 -24.90 5.37
C SER A 221 -7.67 -23.58 4.75
N TRP A 222 -6.95 -23.07 3.74
CA TRP A 222 -7.39 -21.85 3.04
C TRP A 222 -8.79 -21.99 2.42
N SER A 223 -9.11 -23.16 1.87
CA SER A 223 -10.44 -23.45 1.32
C SER A 223 -11.53 -23.50 2.39
N ASP A 224 -11.21 -23.99 3.60
CA ASP A 224 -12.16 -24.02 4.72
C ASP A 224 -12.41 -22.60 5.24
N ILE A 225 -11.37 -21.76 5.30
CA ILE A 225 -11.50 -20.34 5.68
C ILE A 225 -12.40 -19.61 4.68
N LEU A 226 -12.17 -19.79 3.37
CA LEU A 226 -13.01 -19.17 2.34
C LEU A 226 -14.46 -19.63 2.45
N SER A 227 -14.68 -20.94 2.56
CA SER A 227 -16.02 -21.52 2.73
C SER A 227 -16.71 -20.95 3.97
N LYS A 228 -15.98 -20.76 5.07
CA LYS A 228 -16.52 -20.17 6.30
C LYS A 228 -16.92 -18.71 6.12
N LEU A 229 -16.16 -17.93 5.35
CA LEU A 229 -16.49 -16.51 5.11
C LEU A 229 -17.69 -16.34 4.17
N GLN A 230 -17.91 -17.26 3.23
CA GLN A 230 -19.02 -17.19 2.28
C GLN A 230 -20.37 -17.70 2.84
N ASN A 231 -20.38 -18.28 4.04
CA ASN A 231 -21.59 -18.82 4.71
C ASN A 231 -22.08 -17.90 5.83
#